data_AF-A0A6J6KDQ4-F1
#
_entry.id   AF-A0A6J6KDQ4-F1
#
_cell.length_a   1.000
_cell.length_b   1.000
_cell.length_c   1.000
_cell.angle_alpha   90.00
_cell.angle_beta   90.00
_cell.angle_gamma   90.00
#
_symmetry.space_group_name_H-M   'P 1'
#
loop_
_entity.id
_entity.type
_entity.pdbx_description
1 polymer ?
#
loop_
_entity_poly.entity_id
_entity_poly.type
_entity_poly.pdbx_seq_one_letter_code
_entity_poly.pdbx_strand_id
1 'polypeptide(L)'
;MIGRFVLAAEVETRKVHGDGDLSRYSANLEIPREQKVEVDFLKSIAGHYLINAAHSQDRYAKQQVIIGELVEMLLKYPHELDSFFKKPWDEASDDLAKMRVVIDQVAALTDPGAYALHARLIANR
;
A
#
# COMPACT_ATOMS: atom_id res chain seq x y z
N MET A 1 -3.30 -22.40 -12.21
CA MET A 1 -1.97 -21.91 -11.77
C MET A 1 -1.87 -21.76 -10.26
N ILE A 2 -2.75 -21.01 -9.59
CA ILE A 2 -2.69 -20.79 -8.13
C ILE A 2 -2.62 -22.10 -7.33
N GLY A 3 -3.49 -23.08 -7.66
CA GLY A 3 -3.51 -24.36 -6.95
C GLY A 3 -2.18 -25.13 -6.96
N ARG A 4 -1.35 -25.00 -8.01
CA ARG A 4 -0.04 -25.67 -8.07
C ARG A 4 0.95 -25.07 -7.08
N PHE A 5 0.99 -23.74 -6.95
CA PHE A 5 1.86 -23.06 -6.00
C PHE A 5 1.41 -23.30 -4.56
N VAL A 6 0.09 -23.26 -4.32
CA VAL A 6 -0.48 -23.56 -3.00
C VAL A 6 -0.16 -24.98 -2.57
N LEU A 7 -0.38 -25.97 -3.44
CA LEU A 7 -0.08 -27.38 -3.14
C LEU A 7 1.41 -27.61 -2.88
N ALA A 8 2.30 -26.98 -3.66
CA ALA A 8 3.73 -27.11 -3.44
C ALA A 8 4.18 -26.54 -2.09
N ALA A 9 3.63 -25.40 -1.66
CA ALA A 9 3.90 -24.82 -0.35
C ALA A 9 3.31 -25.69 0.77
N GLU A 10 2.11 -26.23 0.60
CA GLU A 10 1.49 -27.14 1.56
C GLU A 10 2.33 -28.40 1.78
N VAL A 11 2.70 -29.08 0.69
CA VAL A 11 3.49 -30.32 0.74
C VAL A 11 4.84 -30.11 1.41
N GLU A 12 5.54 -29.02 1.08
CA GLU A 12 6.85 -28.74 1.71
C GLU A 12 6.71 -28.37 3.18
N THR A 13 5.67 -27.58 3.53
CA THR A 13 5.38 -27.25 4.93
C THR A 13 5.09 -28.51 5.74
N ARG A 14 4.29 -29.43 5.19
CA ARG A 14 4.00 -30.74 5.83
C ARG A 14 5.23 -31.62 5.93
N LYS A 15 6.10 -31.61 4.93
CA LYS A 15 7.36 -32.35 4.97
C LYS A 15 8.30 -31.86 6.09
N VAL A 16 8.32 -30.56 6.37
CA VAL A 16 9.17 -29.96 7.41
C VAL A 16 8.56 -30.10 8.81
N HIS A 17 7.25 -29.90 8.94
CA HIS A 17 6.57 -29.81 10.24
C HIS A 17 5.73 -31.04 10.62
N GLY A 18 5.53 -31.99 9.70
CA GLY A 18 4.73 -33.20 9.89
C GLY A 18 3.21 -33.00 9.78
N ASP A 19 2.48 -34.04 10.16
CA ASP A 19 1.02 -34.13 9.99
C ASP A 19 0.21 -33.52 11.15
N GLY A 20 0.89 -33.01 12.18
CA GLY A 20 0.26 -32.34 13.34
C GLY A 20 -0.33 -30.97 13.01
N ASP A 21 -0.82 -30.28 14.04
CA ASP A 21 -1.44 -28.96 13.86
C ASP A 21 -0.42 -27.89 13.44
N LEU A 22 -0.69 -27.24 12.30
CA LEU A 22 0.07 -26.09 11.83
C LEU A 22 -0.61 -24.81 12.33
N SER A 23 -0.02 -24.17 13.34
CA SER A 23 -0.53 -22.92 13.91
C SER A 23 0.45 -21.77 13.68
N ARG A 24 -0.05 -20.53 13.82
CA ARG A 24 0.71 -19.30 13.61
C ARG A 24 2.07 -19.26 14.31
N TYR A 25 2.20 -19.86 15.49
CA TYR A 25 3.40 -19.81 16.31
C TYR A 25 4.15 -21.14 16.41
N SER A 26 3.61 -22.21 15.81
CA SER A 26 4.23 -23.55 15.82
C SER A 26 4.76 -24.01 14.46
N ALA A 27 4.45 -23.28 13.38
CA ALA A 27 4.91 -23.60 12.04
C ALA A 27 5.14 -22.34 11.20
N ASN A 28 6.11 -22.39 10.30
CA ASN A 28 6.27 -21.40 9.24
C ASN A 28 5.70 -21.97 7.93
N LEU A 29 5.32 -21.08 7.01
CA LEU A 29 5.01 -21.49 5.64
C LEU A 29 6.32 -21.78 4.90
N GLU A 30 6.55 -23.03 4.55
CA GLU A 30 7.72 -23.45 3.78
C GLU A 30 7.37 -23.49 2.30
N ILE A 31 8.18 -22.83 1.46
CA ILE A 31 8.01 -22.80 0.01
C ILE A 31 9.27 -23.38 -0.63
N PRO A 32 9.17 -24.43 -1.46
CA PRO A 32 10.33 -24.98 -2.11
C PRO A 32 11.01 -23.95 -3.01
N ARG A 33 12.34 -24.12 -3.15
CA ARG A 33 13.17 -23.19 -3.92
C ARG A 33 12.68 -23.01 -5.37
N GLU A 34 12.24 -24.08 -6.01
CA GLU A 34 11.77 -24.05 -7.40
C GLU A 34 10.59 -23.08 -7.56
N GLN A 35 9.58 -23.17 -6.70
CA GLN A 35 8.42 -22.27 -6.74
C GLN A 35 8.77 -20.84 -6.36
N LYS A 36 9.72 -20.62 -5.44
CA LYS A 36 10.24 -19.27 -5.15
C LYS A 36 10.84 -18.65 -6.41
N VAL A 37 11.74 -19.36 -7.08
CA VAL A 37 12.39 -18.90 -8.33
C VAL A 37 11.37 -18.65 -9.43
N GLU A 38 10.37 -19.53 -9.58
CA GLU A 38 9.33 -19.35 -10.59
C GLU A 38 8.47 -18.11 -10.32
N VAL A 39 8.06 -17.87 -9.07
CA VAL A 39 7.32 -16.67 -8.67
C VAL A 39 8.17 -15.41 -8.88
N ASP A 40 9.45 -15.46 -8.53
CA ASP A 40 10.38 -14.35 -8.74
C ASP A 40 10.54 -14.02 -10.23
N PHE A 41 10.61 -15.05 -11.09
CA PHE A 41 10.61 -14.86 -12.54
C PHE A 41 9.31 -14.25 -13.06
N LEU A 42 8.14 -14.74 -12.62
CA LEU A 42 6.86 -14.18 -13.03
C LEU A 42 6.70 -12.72 -12.57
N LYS A 43 7.16 -12.40 -11.35
CA LYS A 43 7.19 -11.03 -10.83
C LYS A 43 8.18 -10.15 -11.59
N SER A 44 9.31 -10.67 -12.06
CA SER A 44 10.27 -9.88 -12.83
C SER A 44 9.73 -9.48 -14.21
N ILE A 45 8.96 -10.35 -14.85
CA ILE A 45 8.25 -10.03 -16.10
C ILE A 45 7.26 -8.89 -15.86
N ALA A 46 6.40 -9.00 -14.83
CA ALA A 46 5.47 -7.92 -14.47
C ALA A 46 6.21 -6.62 -14.08
N GLY A 47 7.31 -6.76 -13.33
CA GLY A 47 8.21 -5.67 -12.97
C GLY A 47 8.74 -4.92 -14.20
N HIS A 48 9.25 -5.65 -15.20
CA HIS A 48 9.83 -5.07 -16.39
C HIS A 48 8.77 -4.43 -17.31
N TYR A 49 7.72 -5.18 -17.65
CA TYR A 49 6.77 -4.76 -18.69
C TYR A 49 5.60 -3.92 -18.20
N LEU A 50 5.24 -3.98 -16.91
CA LEU A 50 4.12 -3.22 -16.35
C LEU A 50 4.60 -2.12 -15.43
N ILE A 51 5.39 -2.45 -14.40
CA ILE A 51 5.77 -1.49 -13.37
C ILE A 51 6.80 -0.50 -13.93
N ASN A 52 7.89 -0.99 -14.54
CA ASN A 52 9.00 -0.17 -15.03
C ASN A 52 8.81 0.37 -16.45
N ALA A 53 7.67 0.11 -17.08
CA ALA A 53 7.36 0.67 -18.38
C ALA A 53 7.27 2.21 -18.29
N ALA A 54 7.80 2.92 -19.29
CA ALA A 54 7.87 4.39 -19.27
C ALA A 54 6.51 5.06 -18.99
N HIS A 55 5.45 4.59 -19.64
CA HIS A 55 4.09 5.10 -19.43
C HIS A 55 3.59 4.90 -17.98
N SER A 56 4.00 3.83 -17.30
CA SER A 56 3.67 3.59 -15.89
C SER A 56 4.45 4.51 -14.98
N GLN A 57 5.76 4.69 -15.24
CA GLN A 57 6.60 5.60 -14.47
C GLN A 57 6.12 7.06 -14.58
N ASP A 58 5.71 7.50 -15.76
CA ASP A 58 5.13 8.84 -15.98
C ASP A 58 3.84 9.04 -15.16
N ARG A 59 2.98 8.01 -15.07
CA ARG A 59 1.78 8.07 -14.22
C ARG A 59 2.15 8.12 -12.74
N TYR A 60 3.07 7.27 -12.28
CA TYR A 60 3.49 7.24 -10.88
C TYR A 60 4.10 8.57 -10.43
N ALA A 61 4.93 9.19 -11.28
CA ALA A 61 5.51 10.50 -11.00
C ALA A 61 4.42 11.57 -10.79
N LYS A 62 3.39 11.59 -11.66
CA LYS A 62 2.25 12.52 -11.52
C LYS A 62 1.44 12.25 -10.26
N GLN A 63 1.18 10.97 -9.94
CA GLN A 63 0.46 10.59 -8.73
C GLN A 63 1.22 10.97 -7.46
N GLN A 64 2.55 10.82 -7.45
CA GLN A 64 3.39 11.21 -6.32
C GLN A 64 3.33 12.72 -6.05
N VAL A 65 3.31 13.55 -7.11
CA VAL A 65 3.10 15.00 -6.97
C VAL A 65 1.76 15.29 -6.31
N ILE A 66 0.67 14.67 -6.77
CA ILE A 66 -0.67 14.87 -6.21
C ILE A 66 -0.72 14.50 -4.72
N ILE A 67 -0.14 13.35 -4.34
CA ILE A 67 -0.09 12.91 -2.95
C ILE A 67 0.69 13.93 -2.10
N GLY A 68 1.85 14.39 -2.58
CA GLY A 68 2.65 15.41 -1.89
C GLY A 68 1.89 16.72 -1.70
N GLU A 69 1.29 17.23 -2.77
CA GLU A 69 0.51 18.47 -2.74
C GLU A 69 -0.73 18.35 -1.83
N LEU A 70 -1.42 17.20 -1.81
CA LEU A 70 -2.52 16.95 -0.88
C LEU A 70 -2.07 17.04 0.58
N VAL A 71 -0.94 16.42 0.93
CA VAL A 71 -0.38 16.48 2.28
C VAL A 71 -0.05 17.92 2.66
N GLU A 72 0.63 18.65 1.79
CA GLU A 72 0.99 20.06 2.04
C GLU A 72 -0.24 20.96 2.20
N MET A 73 -1.24 20.80 1.34
CA MET A 73 -2.46 21.60 1.38
C MET A 73 -3.28 21.31 2.63
N LEU A 74 -3.46 20.04 3.02
CA LEU A 74 -4.23 19.69 4.21
C LEU A 74 -3.54 20.10 5.51
N LEU A 75 -2.20 20.12 5.55
CA LEU A 75 -1.44 20.71 6.67
C LEU A 75 -1.67 22.22 6.76
N LYS A 76 -1.65 22.91 5.62
CA LYS A 76 -1.82 24.37 5.57
C LYS A 76 -3.28 24.80 5.83
N TYR A 77 -4.23 23.99 5.42
CA TYR A 77 -5.66 24.27 5.47
C TYR A 77 -6.41 23.14 6.21
N PRO A 78 -6.17 22.93 7.52
CA PRO A 78 -6.74 21.80 8.25
C PRO A 78 -8.26 21.84 8.40
N HIS A 79 -8.91 22.97 8.10
CA HIS A 79 -10.37 23.05 8.04
C HIS A 79 -10.97 22.22 6.89
N GLU A 80 -10.17 21.91 5.87
CA GLU A 80 -10.48 21.03 4.73
C GLU A 80 -10.31 19.54 5.04
N LEU A 81 -9.84 19.19 6.25
CA LEU A 81 -9.86 17.81 6.72
C LEU A 81 -11.30 17.27 6.76
N ASP A 82 -11.45 16.00 6.43
CA ASP A 82 -12.72 15.31 6.58
C ASP A 82 -13.12 15.30 8.06
N SER A 83 -14.42 15.31 8.32
CA SER A 83 -14.97 15.42 9.69
C SER A 83 -14.43 14.36 10.64
N PHE A 84 -14.14 13.15 10.13
CA PHE A 84 -13.53 12.05 10.87
C PHE A 84 -12.14 12.40 11.43
N PHE A 85 -11.35 13.21 10.71
CA PHE A 85 -9.98 13.56 11.06
C PHE A 85 -9.86 14.86 11.86
N LYS A 86 -10.92 15.67 11.96
CA LYS A 86 -10.90 16.94 12.72
C LYS A 86 -10.62 16.74 14.21
N LYS A 87 -11.29 15.78 14.85
CA LYS A 87 -11.07 15.51 16.27
C LYS A 87 -9.64 15.05 16.57
N PRO A 88 -9.09 14.01 15.88
CA PRO A 88 -7.69 13.65 16.03
C PRO A 88 -6.71 14.80 15.75
N TRP A 89 -7.01 15.69 14.79
CA TRP A 89 -6.20 16.87 14.50
C TRP A 89 -6.17 17.86 15.67
N ASP A 90 -7.33 18.15 16.27
CA ASP A 90 -7.44 19.08 17.39
C ASP A 90 -6.82 18.52 18.68
N GLU A 91 -6.85 17.20 18.86
CA GLU A 91 -6.23 16.49 19.99
C GLU A 91 -4.72 16.24 19.81
N ALA A 92 -4.17 16.49 18.61
CA ALA A 92 -2.76 16.26 18.32
C ALA A 92 -1.85 17.21 19.13
N SER A 93 -0.93 16.61 19.90
CA SER A 93 -0.07 17.32 20.85
C SER A 93 1.10 18.09 20.21
N ASP A 94 1.50 17.71 19.00
CA ASP A 94 2.63 18.30 18.29
C ASP A 94 2.48 18.20 16.76
N ASP A 95 3.43 18.77 16.03
CA ASP A 95 3.42 18.81 14.57
C ASP A 95 3.57 17.42 13.93
N LEU A 96 4.24 16.48 14.60
CA LEU A 96 4.37 15.10 14.12
C LEU A 96 3.04 14.36 14.21
N ALA A 97 2.30 14.53 15.31
CA ALA A 97 0.97 14.00 15.49
C ALA A 97 -0.01 14.61 14.46
N LYS A 98 0.08 15.92 14.20
CA LYS A 98 -0.70 16.58 13.14
C LYS A 98 -0.38 16.06 11.75
N MET A 99 0.91 15.90 11.43
CA MET A 99 1.36 15.28 10.18
C MET A 99 0.81 13.86 10.03
N ARG A 100 0.79 13.07 11.11
CA ARG A 100 0.22 11.72 11.08
C ARG A 100 -1.27 11.73 10.72
N VAL A 101 -2.06 12.63 11.31
CA VAL A 101 -3.49 12.76 11.00
C VAL A 101 -3.71 13.08 9.52
N VAL A 102 -2.91 13.99 8.95
CA VAL A 102 -2.99 14.32 7.51
C VAL A 102 -2.60 13.12 6.64
N ILE A 103 -1.52 12.41 6.98
CA ILE A 103 -1.09 11.21 6.26
C ILE A 103 -2.20 10.14 6.30
N ASP A 104 -2.81 9.91 7.46
CA ASP A 104 -3.89 8.93 7.61
C ASP A 104 -5.13 9.32 6.78
N GLN A 105 -5.46 10.61 6.68
CA GLN A 105 -6.52 11.08 5.79
C GLN A 105 -6.17 10.81 4.33
N VAL A 106 -4.98 11.21 3.87
CA VAL A 106 -4.58 11.02 2.47
C VAL A 106 -4.52 9.53 2.11
N ALA A 107 -4.07 8.68 3.04
CA ALA A 107 -4.01 7.22 2.86
C ALA A 107 -5.39 6.55 2.82
N ALA A 108 -6.43 7.17 3.39
CA ALA A 108 -7.79 6.67 3.37
C ALA A 108 -8.55 7.02 2.08
N LEU A 109 -7.99 7.89 1.23
CA LEU A 109 -8.61 8.27 -0.03
C LEU A 109 -8.54 7.14 -1.06
N THR A 110 -9.61 6.98 -1.83
CA THR A 110 -9.57 6.23 -3.09
C THR A 110 -8.89 7.08 -4.17
N ASP A 111 -8.36 6.44 -5.23
CA ASP A 111 -7.75 7.19 -6.34
C ASP A 111 -8.67 8.30 -6.89
N PRO A 112 -9.96 8.04 -7.26
CA PRO A 112 -10.83 9.11 -7.72
C PRO A 112 -11.07 10.20 -6.66
N GLY A 113 -11.15 9.81 -5.38
CA GLY A 113 -11.31 10.74 -4.26
C GLY A 113 -10.10 11.66 -4.11
N ALA A 114 -8.88 11.14 -4.23
CA ALA A 114 -7.66 11.92 -4.19
C ALA A 114 -7.60 12.96 -5.31
N TYR A 115 -7.89 12.56 -6.55
CA TYR A 115 -7.95 13.50 -7.68
C TYR A 115 -9.03 14.58 -7.49
N ALA A 116 -10.23 14.19 -7.02
CA ALA A 116 -11.33 15.13 -6.82
C ALA A 116 -11.03 16.16 -5.71
N LEU A 117 -10.48 15.70 -4.58
CA LEU A 117 -10.06 16.57 -3.49
C LEU A 117 -8.96 17.52 -3.93
N HIS A 118 -7.94 17.01 -4.61
CA HIS A 118 -6.80 17.79 -5.11
C HIS A 118 -7.26 18.89 -6.07
N ALA A 119 -8.12 18.56 -7.04
CA ALA A 119 -8.69 19.54 -7.97
C ALA A 119 -9.50 20.63 -7.26
N ARG A 120 -10.29 20.25 -6.24
CA ARG A 120 -11.08 21.20 -5.44
C ARG A 120 -10.18 22.15 -4.64
N LEU A 121 -9.13 21.64 -4.00
CA LEU A 121 -8.20 22.44 -3.21
C LEU A 121 -7.35 23.38 -4.07
N ILE A 122 -6.95 22.95 -5.27
CA ILE A 122 -6.26 23.82 -6.23
C ILE A 122 -7.19 24.93 -6.74
N ALA A 123 -8.46 24.64 -7.00
CA ALA A 123 -9.42 25.64 -7.47
C ALA A 123 -9.75 26.71 -6.42
N ASN A 124 -9.59 26.38 -5.13
CA ASN A 124 -9.81 27.28 -4.00
C ASN A 124 -8.55 28.07 -3.59
N ARG A 125 -7.47 27.96 -4.36
CA ARG A 125 -6.20 28.66 -4.13
C ARG A 125 -6.17 30.03 -4.81
#